data_AF-A0A5K0WQP2-F1
#
_entry.id   AF-A0A5K0WQP2-F1
#
_cell.length_a   1.000
_cell.length_b   1.000
_cell.length_c   1.000
_cell.angle_alpha   90.00
_cell.angle_beta   90.00
_cell.angle_gamma   90.00
#
_symmetry.space_group_name_H-M   'P 1'
#
loop_
_entity.id
_entity.type
_entity.pdbx_description
1 polymer ?
#
loop_
_entity_poly.entity_id
_entity_poly.type
_entity_poly.pdbx_seq_one_letter_code
_entity_poly.pdbx_strand_id
1 'polypeptide(L)'
;LFDGHNGSAAATYSKENLLNNVLSAIPSHISRDEWLAALPRALVAGFIKTDKDFQEKGMTVALMLTDSFFVYLSFIQYSLV
;
A
#
# COMPACT_ATOMS: atom_id res chain seq x y z
N LEU A 1 5.61 11.58 -2.75
CA LEU A 1 6.81 11.60 -1.89
C LEU A 1 6.51 10.68 -0.72
N PHE A 2 7.29 9.62 -0.48
CA PHE A 2 7.10 8.76 0.69
C PHE A 2 7.84 9.38 1.87
N ASP A 3 7.13 9.64 2.96
CA ASP A 3 7.70 10.26 4.14
C ASP A 3 8.11 9.19 5.15
N GLY A 4 9.42 9.01 5.31
CA GLY A 4 10.00 7.97 6.17
C GLY A 4 10.26 8.48 7.58
N HIS A 5 9.22 8.85 8.32
CA HIS A 5 9.36 9.20 9.73
C HIS A 5 9.61 7.93 10.56
N ASN A 6 10.70 7.92 11.36
CA ASN A 6 11.22 6.79 12.15
C ASN A 6 11.97 5.67 11.39
N GLY A 7 12.36 5.90 10.13
CA GLY A 7 13.23 5.00 9.37
C GLY A 7 12.92 5.02 7.89
N SER A 8 13.95 5.20 7.06
CA SER A 8 13.78 5.28 5.59
C SER A 8 13.48 3.92 4.94
N ALA A 9 13.65 2.81 5.67
CA ALA A 9 13.43 1.45 5.16
C ALA A 9 11.99 1.25 4.64
N ALA A 10 11.00 1.77 5.37
CA ALA A 10 9.59 1.74 4.99
C ALA A 10 9.37 2.43 3.63
N ALA A 11 9.83 3.68 3.55
CA ALA A 11 9.65 4.53 2.40
C ALA A 11 10.37 3.97 1.16
N THR A 12 11.59 3.45 1.33
CA THR A 12 12.35 2.79 0.27
C THR A 12 11.65 1.51 -0.19
N TYR A 13 11.21 0.66 0.75
CA TYR A 13 10.54 -0.58 0.40
C TYR A 13 9.21 -0.34 -0.31
N SER A 14 8.39 0.59 0.18
CA SER A 14 7.15 0.98 -0.50
C SER A 14 7.41 1.58 -1.87
N LYS A 15 8.42 2.45 -2.04
CA LYS A 15 8.81 2.99 -3.35
C LYS A 15 9.13 1.88 -4.36
N GLU A 16 9.80 0.82 -3.92
CA GLU A 16 10.25 -0.27 -4.80
C GLU A 16 9.16 -1.32 -5.09
N ASN A 17 8.23 -1.55 -4.16
CA ASN A 17 7.32 -2.71 -4.22
C ASN A 17 5.84 -2.34 -4.37
N LEU A 18 5.41 -1.16 -3.92
CA LEU A 18 3.99 -0.81 -3.85
C LEU A 18 3.32 -0.82 -5.22
N LEU A 19 3.90 -0.12 -6.20
CA LEU A 19 3.31 -0.04 -7.55
C LEU A 19 3.17 -1.43 -8.18
N ASN A 20 4.19 -2.26 -8.04
CA ASN A 20 4.17 -3.64 -8.54
C ASN A 20 3.08 -4.47 -7.88
N ASN A 21 2.93 -4.35 -6.55
CA ASN A 21 1.88 -5.04 -5.81
C ASN A 21 0.48 -4.56 -6.21
N VAL A 22 0.27 -3.25 -6.41
CA VAL A 22 -0.99 -2.68 -6.90
C VAL A 22 -1.33 -3.19 -8.30
N LEU A 23 -0.37 -3.13 -9.23
CA LEU A 23 -0.59 -3.60 -10.61
C LEU A 23 -0.86 -5.10 -10.66
N SER A 24 -0.19 -5.89 -9.81
CA SER A 24 -0.42 -7.34 -9.72
C SER A 24 -1.81 -7.72 -9.21
N ALA A 25 -2.47 -6.81 -8.48
CA ALA A 25 -3.82 -7.01 -7.97
C ALA A 25 -4.91 -6.66 -9.00
N ILE A 26 -4.54 -6.05 -10.14
CA ILE A 26 -5.49 -5.74 -11.22
C ILE A 26 -5.54 -6.95 -12.17
N PRO A 27 -6.74 -7.50 -12.45
CA PRO A 27 -6.89 -8.57 -13.43
C PRO A 27 -6.35 -8.16 -14.81
N SER A 28 -5.64 -9.07 -15.47
CA SER A 28 -5.23 -8.89 -16.86
C SER A 28 -6.43 -9.03 -17.81
N HIS A 29 -6.33 -8.45 -19.02
CA HIS A 29 -7.32 -8.56 -20.09
C HIS A 29 -8.69 -7.90 -19.83
N ILE A 30 -8.73 -6.88 -18.97
CA ILE A 30 -9.92 -6.04 -18.75
C ILE A 30 -9.89 -4.77 -19.62
N SER A 31 -11.07 -4.24 -19.92
CA SER A 31 -11.22 -2.94 -20.60
C SER A 31 -10.73 -1.78 -19.72
N ARG A 32 -10.55 -0.59 -20.31
CA ARG A 32 -10.13 0.61 -19.57
C ARG A 32 -11.11 0.98 -18.45
N ASP A 33 -12.40 0.88 -18.70
CA ASP A 33 -13.42 1.28 -17.72
C ASP A 33 -13.47 0.28 -16.55
N GLU A 34 -13.32 -1.01 -16.83
CA GLU A 34 -13.17 -2.05 -15.81
C GLU A 34 -11.87 -1.89 -15.02
N TRP A 35 -10.79 -1.46 -15.69
CA TRP A 35 -9.51 -1.15 -15.06
C TRP A 35 -9.65 0.00 -14.06
N LEU A 36 -10.31 1.09 -14.46
CA LEU A 36 -10.58 2.23 -13.59
C LEU A 36 -11.50 1.84 -12.41
N ALA A 37 -12.49 0.99 -12.65
CA ALA A 37 -13.36 0.47 -11.60
C ALA A 37 -12.65 -0.47 -10.61
N ALA A 38 -11.65 -1.22 -11.08
CA ALA A 38 -10.84 -2.12 -10.26
C ALA A 38 -9.76 -1.38 -9.44
N LEU A 39 -9.32 -0.21 -9.90
CA LEU A 39 -8.19 0.53 -9.34
C LEU A 39 -8.30 0.81 -7.83
N PRO A 40 -9.43 1.30 -7.27
CA PRO A 40 -9.53 1.53 -5.82
C PRO A 40 -9.32 0.26 -4.98
N ARG A 41 -9.83 -0.89 -5.46
CA ARG A 41 -9.67 -2.17 -4.76
C ARG A 41 -8.25 -2.71 -4.90
N ALA A 42 -7.64 -2.56 -6.08
CA ALA A 42 -6.26 -2.96 -6.32
C ALA A 42 -5.26 -2.13 -5.53
N LEU A 43 -5.53 -0.83 -5.34
CA LEU A 43 -4.77 0.02 -4.42
C LEU A 43 -4.79 -0.59 -3.02
N VAL A 44 -5.98 -0.81 -2.43
CA VAL A 44 -6.13 -1.40 -1.10
C VAL A 44 -5.40 -2.75 -0.99
N ALA A 45 -5.57 -3.65 -1.97
CA ALA A 45 -4.89 -4.94 -1.98
C ALA A 45 -3.37 -4.83 -2.08
N GLY A 46 -2.86 -3.93 -2.92
CA GLY A 46 -1.44 -3.66 -3.06
C GLY A 46 -0.82 -3.07 -1.80
N PHE A 47 -1.53 -2.22 -1.08
CA PHE A 47 -1.11 -1.72 0.23
C PHE A 47 -1.03 -2.83 1.27
N ILE A 48 -2.08 -3.63 1.41
CA ILE A 48 -2.11 -4.75 2.37
C ILE A 48 -0.97 -5.73 2.09
N LYS A 49 -0.72 -6.06 0.82
CA LYS A 49 0.38 -6.95 0.44
C LYS A 49 1.73 -6.34 0.77
N THR A 50 1.95 -5.07 0.42
CA THR A 50 3.23 -4.38 0.68
C THR A 50 3.51 -4.26 2.18
N ASP A 51 2.48 -3.99 2.99
CA ASP A 51 2.60 -3.93 4.46
C ASP A 51 2.95 -5.30 5.05
N LYS A 52 2.28 -6.37 4.63
CA LYS A 52 2.58 -7.75 5.06
C LYS A 52 4.00 -8.19 4.65
N ASP A 53 4.35 -8.01 3.38
CA ASP A 53 5.67 -8.38 2.87
C ASP A 53 6.80 -7.63 3.59
N PHE A 54 6.53 -6.40 4.06
CA PHE A 54 7.48 -5.63 4.85
C PHE A 54 7.53 -6.07 6.33
N GLN A 55 6.39 -6.40 6.93
CA GLN A 55 6.31 -6.94 8.30
C GLN A 55 7.00 -8.29 8.43
N GLU A 56 6.93 -9.16 7.41
CA GLU A 56 7.67 -10.43 7.36
C GLU A 56 9.19 -10.22 7.40
N LYS A 57 9.69 -9.02 7.06
CA LYS A 57 11.10 -8.64 7.21
C LYS A 57 11.46 -8.09 8.60
N GLY A 58 10.53 -8.15 9.56
CA GLY A 58 10.76 -7.82 10.96
C GLY A 58 10.61 -6.33 11.33
N MET A 59 9.96 -5.52 10.49
CA MET A 59 9.73 -4.10 10.77
C MET A 59 8.24 -3.73 10.60
N THR A 60 7.64 -3.11 11.61
CA THR A 60 6.28 -2.57 11.55
C THR A 60 6.34 -1.11 11.14
N VAL A 61 5.70 -0.73 10.03
CA VAL A 61 5.69 0.66 9.54
C VAL A 61 4.26 1.10 9.24
N ALA A 62 3.94 2.33 9.64
CA ALA A 62 2.66 2.93 9.33
C ALA A 62 2.74 3.61 7.96
N LEU A 63 1.90 3.18 7.01
CA LEU A 63 1.78 3.85 5.72
C LEU A 63 0.48 4.67 5.69
N MET A 64 0.61 5.98 5.47
CA MET A 64 -0.52 6.91 5.39
C MET A 64 -0.68 7.40 3.95
N LEU A 65 -1.89 7.24 3.40
CA LEU A 65 -2.25 7.77 2.09
C LEU A 65 -3.18 8.96 2.28
N THR A 66 -2.78 10.09 1.72
CA THR A 66 -3.59 11.30 1.65
C THR A 66 -3.83 11.61 0.18
N ASP A 67 -5.07 11.40 -0.26
CA ASP A 67 -5.60 12.03 -1.47
C ASP A 67 -6.71 12.98 -1.05
N SER A 68 -6.89 14.09 -1.78
CA SER A 68 -7.75 15.23 -1.38
C SER A 68 -9.24 14.92 -1.21
N PHE A 69 -9.65 13.65 -1.29
CA PHE A 69 -11.02 13.19 -1.02
C PHE A 69 -11.12 11.86 -0.26
N PHE A 70 -10.02 11.16 0.05
CA PHE A 70 -10.05 9.92 0.84
C PHE A 70 -8.78 9.78 1.68
N VAL A 71 -8.95 9.73 3.02
CA VAL A 71 -7.88 9.42 3.98
C VAL A 71 -7.97 7.94 4.32
N TYR A 72 -7.09 7.12 3.76
CA TYR A 72 -6.93 5.73 4.19
C TYR A 72 -5.86 5.69 5.28
N LEU A 73 -6.31 5.74 6.54
CA LEU A 73 -5.49 5.44 7.71
C LEU A 73 -5.46 3.92 7.91
N SER A 74 -4.55 3.23 7.23
CA SER A 74 -4.16 1.87 7.66
C SER A 74 -3.28 2.00 8.91
N PHE A 75 -3.94 2.09 10.07
CA PHE A 75 -3.31 1.85 11.36
C PHE A 75 -3.18 0.34 11.57
N ILE A 76 -1.95 -0.16 11.66
CA ILE A 76 -1.66 -1.28 12.57
C ILE A 76 -1.17 -0.66 13.87
N GLN A 77 -2.11 -0.13 14.65
CA GLN A 77 -1.95 0.07 16.08
C GLN A 77 -2.58 -1.11 16.81
N TYR A 78 -2.09 -2.32 16.54
CA TYR A 78 -2.34 -3.49 17.37
C TYR A 78 -1.02 -3.93 18.02
N SER A 79 -0.49 -3.08 18.90
CA SER A 79 0.47 -3.46 19.94
C SER A 79 0.24 -2.65 21.21
N LEU A 80 -1.04 -2.40 21.53
CA LEU A 80 -1.48 -2.05 22.88
C LEU A 80 -2.70 -2.91 23.21
N VAL A 81 -2.46 -4.21 23.39
CA VAL A 81 -3.02 -5.01 24.48
C VAL A 81 -1.86 -5.82 25.06
#